data_AF-A0A9X3H3D4-F1
#
_entry.id   AF-A0A9X3H3D4-F1
#
_cell.length_a   1.000
_cell.length_b   1.000
_cell.length_c   1.000
_cell.angle_alpha   90.00
_cell.angle_beta   90.00
_cell.angle_gamma   90.00
#
_symmetry.space_group_name_H-M   'P 1'
#
loop_
_entity.id
_entity.type
_entity.pdbx_description
1 polymer ?
#
loop_
_entity_poly.entity_id
_entity_poly.type
_entity_poly.pdbx_seq_one_letter_code
_entity_poly.pdbx_strand_id
1 'polypeptide(L)'
;MTRLLTFILMFVLVQGTCQIGASFPYFLSSPNDRFYLKSIPFASQLWEDQGRTDIFNSSDSLLLYSIPKYFPPQGIVLGNDGAAILIVKYSIYNDDEFDERAVLYYDEGKIAKTYLVNQLVQKNLDDYYYTLFYDSWEGWEWDNGRYIFPDSITAYKAKLLEWPFYTDGETTFLATKDFELLQFDLRTGNMINRQRIDNSEEIVDRHFHEPKIIKPEFNWPGSKLPLLSNGDEYYKSFENEFDYKYDGVMKKDKYKYYLLELNCLIDLTGVCLQVEADFEDSTLNKQIEDFFLGQTFDENSIPDITEQWYFYQKDYFRKSDTLVAINERIEEKKQERKHELWRIKQDTLDGVYIPKDLKDCLSELDKLLTENNREKFGETMPADYHMGLGTNLRNRWGLWSSSRLREYFLDLGVTHPDDMSSIILDGYHLYLNENEIALDRLLSRYFLKPRPKLKLPKDYEEQEK
;
A
#
# COMPACT_ATOMS: atom_id res chain seq x y z
N MET A 1 17.80 -7.52 53.12
CA MET A 1 17.10 -8.72 52.63
C MET A 1 16.32 -8.32 51.39
N THR A 2 16.97 -8.30 50.22
CA THR A 2 16.81 -9.32 49.17
C THR A 2 15.34 -9.61 48.80
N ARG A 3 14.91 -9.09 47.64
CA ARG A 3 14.63 -9.93 46.47
C ARG A 3 14.63 -9.10 45.18
N LEU A 4 15.50 -9.55 44.29
CA LEU A 4 15.56 -9.32 42.85
C LEU A 4 14.21 -9.73 42.24
N LEU A 5 13.65 -8.91 41.35
CA LEU A 5 12.86 -9.42 40.23
C LEU A 5 13.31 -8.71 38.97
N THR A 6 13.92 -9.51 38.11
CA THR A 6 14.40 -9.22 36.78
C THR A 6 13.24 -8.71 35.92
N PHE A 7 13.26 -7.44 35.54
CA PHE A 7 12.45 -6.96 34.42
C PHE A 7 13.18 -7.37 33.13
N ILE A 8 12.68 -8.44 32.49
CA ILE A 8 13.00 -8.69 31.09
C ILE A 8 12.28 -7.60 30.29
N LEU A 9 13.08 -6.69 29.76
CA LEU A 9 12.67 -5.64 28.84
C LEU A 9 12.30 -6.32 27.51
N MET A 10 11.07 -6.82 27.38
CA MET A 10 10.55 -7.20 26.07
C MET A 10 10.19 -5.90 25.35
N PHE A 11 11.08 -5.47 24.45
CA PHE A 11 10.76 -4.51 23.39
C PHE A 11 9.70 -5.14 22.50
N VAL A 12 8.43 -4.96 22.85
CA VAL A 12 7.34 -5.12 21.89
C VAL A 12 7.20 -3.77 21.20
N LEU A 13 7.77 -3.67 19.99
CA LEU A 13 7.46 -2.61 19.05
C LEU A 13 5.98 -2.75 18.67
N VAL A 14 5.13 -2.05 19.41
CA VAL A 14 3.78 -1.72 18.96
C VAL A 14 3.93 -0.59 17.96
N GLN A 15 3.91 -0.90 16.67
CA GLN A 15 3.61 0.08 15.65
C GLN A 15 2.13 -0.04 15.30
N GLY A 16 1.32 0.78 15.99
CA GLY A 16 -0.01 1.15 15.53
C GLY A 16 0.13 2.23 14.46
N THR A 17 0.44 1.76 13.26
CA THR A 17 0.03 2.22 11.94
C THR A 17 0.14 0.95 11.11
N CYS A 18 -0.68 0.75 10.08
CA CYS A 18 -0.38 -0.23 9.04
C CYS A 18 0.91 0.21 8.31
N GLN A 19 2.07 0.18 8.97
CA GLN A 19 3.34 -0.04 8.32
C GLN A 19 3.39 -1.53 8.05
N ILE A 20 2.86 -1.87 6.88
CA ILE A 20 3.27 -3.01 6.07
C ILE A 20 4.69 -3.45 6.48
N GLY A 21 4.79 -4.53 7.26
CA GLY A 21 6.09 -5.02 7.72
C GLY A 21 6.95 -5.43 6.53
N ALA A 22 8.24 -5.15 6.57
CA ALA A 22 9.18 -5.64 5.56
C ALA A 22 9.06 -7.18 5.46
N SER A 23 9.02 -7.72 4.25
CA SER A 23 8.95 -9.18 4.05
C SER A 23 10.23 -9.84 4.59
N PHE A 24 10.08 -10.98 5.27
CA PHE A 24 11.21 -11.74 5.82
C PHE A 24 11.01 -13.24 5.65
N PRO A 25 12.11 -14.01 5.51
CA PRO A 25 12.03 -15.46 5.48
C PRO A 25 11.58 -15.99 6.85
N TYR A 26 10.77 -17.05 6.87
CA TYR A 26 10.37 -17.71 8.10
C TYR A 26 10.09 -19.20 7.88
N PHE A 27 10.10 -19.94 8.99
CA PHE A 27 9.65 -21.32 9.05
C PHE A 27 8.36 -21.40 9.88
N LEU A 28 7.41 -22.22 9.44
CA LEU A 28 6.18 -22.49 10.19
C LEU A 28 5.95 -23.99 10.25
N SER A 29 5.78 -24.53 11.46
CA SER A 29 5.48 -25.95 11.66
C SER A 29 3.98 -26.23 11.64
N SER A 30 3.57 -27.38 11.10
CA SER A 30 2.22 -27.90 11.27
C SER A 30 1.93 -28.16 12.76
N PRO A 31 0.66 -28.12 13.21
CA PRO A 31 0.32 -28.32 14.62
C PRO A 31 0.83 -29.65 15.21
N ASN A 32 0.87 -30.71 14.40
CA ASN A 32 1.42 -32.02 14.79
C ASN A 32 2.95 -32.16 14.65
N ASP A 33 3.67 -31.10 14.29
CA ASP A 33 5.12 -31.03 14.07
C ASP A 33 5.69 -31.99 12.99
N ARG A 34 4.85 -32.67 12.19
CA ARG A 34 5.29 -33.62 11.16
C ARG A 34 5.72 -32.93 9.86
N PHE A 35 5.30 -31.70 9.66
CA PHE A 35 5.61 -30.91 8.48
C PHE A 35 6.00 -29.49 8.87
N TYR A 36 6.76 -28.84 8.01
CA TYR A 36 7.00 -27.41 8.11
C TYR A 36 7.10 -26.79 6.73
N LEU A 37 6.82 -25.51 6.65
CA LEU A 37 7.07 -24.71 5.45
C LEU A 37 8.21 -23.72 5.69
N LYS A 38 8.94 -23.40 4.63
CA LYS A 38 9.91 -22.31 4.53
C LYS A 38 9.36 -21.32 3.50
N SER A 39 8.91 -20.15 3.96
CA SER A 39 8.45 -19.07 3.07
C SER A 39 9.55 -18.02 2.97
N ILE A 40 10.00 -17.76 1.75
CA ILE A 40 11.17 -16.94 1.43
C ILE A 40 10.72 -15.81 0.49
N PRO A 41 10.83 -14.54 0.90
CA PRO A 41 10.58 -13.43 -0.01
C PRO A 41 11.78 -13.22 -0.92
N PHE A 42 11.53 -12.73 -2.12
CA PHE A 42 12.58 -12.19 -3.00
C PHE A 42 12.51 -10.67 -3.08
N ALA A 43 11.68 -9.99 -2.30
CA ALA A 43 11.55 -8.53 -2.33
C ALA A 43 11.24 -7.96 -0.94
N SER A 44 11.44 -6.65 -0.79
CA SER A 44 11.36 -5.99 0.52
C SER A 44 9.98 -5.49 0.94
N GLN A 45 9.08 -5.22 0.00
CA GLN A 45 7.73 -4.67 0.22
C GLN A 45 6.65 -5.61 -0.32
N LEU A 46 5.40 -5.44 0.10
CA LEU A 46 4.21 -6.22 -0.30
C LEU A 46 3.88 -6.09 -1.81
N TRP A 47 4.82 -6.41 -2.67
CA TRP A 47 4.47 -7.19 -3.84
C TRP A 47 4.14 -8.57 -3.32
N GLU A 48 2.90 -8.71 -2.78
CA GLU A 48 2.29 -10.02 -2.62
C GLU A 48 2.65 -10.79 -3.90
N ASP A 49 3.33 -11.92 -3.72
CA ASP A 49 3.66 -12.92 -4.74
C ASP A 49 5.16 -13.12 -5.04
N GLN A 50 6.05 -12.15 -4.79
CA GLN A 50 7.46 -12.32 -5.14
C GLN A 50 8.24 -13.13 -4.09
N GLY A 51 8.35 -14.43 -4.33
CA GLY A 51 9.11 -15.35 -3.49
C GLY A 51 8.81 -16.80 -3.75
N ARG A 52 9.09 -17.64 -2.77
CA ARG A 52 8.84 -19.08 -2.81
C ARG A 52 8.44 -19.59 -1.43
N THR A 53 7.50 -20.54 -1.41
CA THR A 53 7.12 -21.26 -0.19
C THR A 53 7.31 -22.75 -0.43
N ASP A 54 8.23 -23.34 0.30
CA ASP A 54 8.63 -24.74 0.20
C ASP A 54 8.10 -25.54 1.39
N ILE A 55 7.53 -26.72 1.15
CA ILE A 55 6.94 -27.55 2.21
C ILE A 55 7.76 -28.83 2.36
N PHE A 56 8.07 -29.19 3.61
CA PHE A 56 8.96 -30.29 3.94
C PHE A 56 8.35 -31.24 4.96
N ASN A 57 8.80 -32.50 4.91
CA ASN A 57 8.61 -33.44 6.01
C ASN A 57 9.64 -33.17 7.12
N SER A 58 9.19 -33.04 8.37
CA SER A 58 10.06 -32.72 9.50
C SER A 58 11.05 -33.82 9.86
N SER A 59 10.75 -35.08 9.54
CA SER A 59 11.55 -36.23 9.99
C SER A 59 12.83 -36.44 9.19
N ASP A 60 12.81 -36.09 7.90
CA ASP A 60 13.92 -36.31 6.96
C ASP A 60 14.28 -35.05 6.15
N SER A 61 13.57 -33.93 6.36
CA SER A 61 13.71 -32.68 5.62
C SER A 61 13.50 -32.84 4.11
N LEU A 62 12.74 -33.86 3.68
CA LEU A 62 12.41 -34.05 2.28
C LEU A 62 11.43 -32.98 1.80
N LEU A 63 11.77 -32.28 0.71
CA LEU A 63 10.87 -31.35 0.02
C LEU A 63 9.69 -32.14 -0.59
N LEU A 64 8.48 -31.73 -0.23
CA LEU A 64 7.24 -32.32 -0.74
C LEU A 64 6.78 -31.59 -2.00
N TYR A 65 6.67 -30.26 -1.91
CA TYR A 65 6.31 -29.39 -3.04
C TYR A 65 6.72 -27.94 -2.75
N SER A 66 6.69 -27.12 -3.80
CA SER A 66 6.96 -25.69 -3.75
C SER A 66 5.81 -24.92 -4.37
N ILE A 67 5.48 -23.78 -3.78
CA ILE A 67 4.62 -22.76 -4.36
C ILE A 67 5.54 -21.61 -4.77
N PRO A 68 5.56 -21.16 -6.04
CA PRO A 68 6.41 -20.06 -6.50
C PRO A 68 5.82 -18.71 -6.07
N LYS A 69 5.56 -18.57 -4.76
CA LYS A 69 4.92 -17.44 -4.13
C LYS A 69 5.39 -17.30 -2.69
N TYR A 70 5.71 -16.07 -2.28
CA TYR A 70 5.85 -15.75 -0.85
C TYR A 70 4.48 -15.59 -0.21
N PHE A 71 4.30 -16.19 0.96
CA PHE A 71 3.17 -15.88 1.83
C PHE A 71 3.67 -15.27 3.12
N PRO A 72 3.14 -14.12 3.56
CA PRO A 72 3.47 -13.57 4.87
C PRO A 72 3.02 -14.54 5.98
N PRO A 73 3.69 -14.53 7.14
CA PRO A 73 3.33 -15.42 8.25
C PRO A 73 1.93 -15.10 8.84
N GLN A 74 1.42 -13.89 8.60
CA GLN A 74 0.06 -13.51 8.94
C GLN A 74 -0.90 -14.15 7.92
N GLY A 75 -1.81 -15.00 8.39
CA GLY A 75 -2.88 -15.57 7.58
C GLY A 75 -2.59 -16.93 6.95
N ILE A 76 -1.45 -17.57 7.24
CA ILE A 76 -1.13 -18.90 6.69
C ILE A 76 -1.38 -20.01 7.70
N VAL A 77 -1.94 -21.12 7.22
CA VAL A 77 -2.12 -22.37 7.96
C VAL A 77 -1.57 -23.53 7.16
N LEU A 78 -0.77 -24.38 7.80
CA LEU A 78 -0.30 -25.66 7.27
C LEU A 78 -1.07 -26.81 7.95
N GLY A 79 -1.70 -27.65 7.14
CA GLY A 79 -2.43 -28.83 7.60
C GLY A 79 -1.51 -29.91 8.18
N ASN A 80 -2.10 -30.77 9.00
CA ASN A 80 -1.42 -31.91 9.64
C ASN A 80 -1.01 -33.01 8.65
N ASP A 81 -1.46 -32.94 7.39
CA ASP A 81 -1.08 -33.84 6.30
C ASP A 81 0.09 -33.31 5.45
N GLY A 82 0.50 -32.06 5.65
CA GLY A 82 1.51 -31.39 4.84
C GLY A 82 1.06 -31.02 3.44
N ALA A 83 -0.09 -31.48 2.96
CA ALA A 83 -0.62 -31.21 1.62
C ALA A 83 -1.48 -29.94 1.59
N ALA A 84 -2.27 -29.74 2.64
CA ALA A 84 -3.21 -28.63 2.75
C ALA A 84 -2.54 -27.35 3.25
N ILE A 85 -2.72 -26.25 2.51
CA ILE A 85 -2.42 -24.90 2.98
C ILE A 85 -3.65 -24.02 2.83
N LEU A 86 -4.01 -23.29 3.88
CA LEU A 86 -5.03 -22.24 3.82
C LEU A 86 -4.34 -20.88 3.99
N ILE A 87 -4.61 -19.96 3.06
CA ILE A 87 -4.14 -18.57 3.12
C ILE A 87 -5.35 -17.68 3.31
N VAL A 88 -5.29 -16.78 4.28
CA VAL A 88 -6.30 -15.77 4.57
C VAL A 88 -5.68 -14.39 4.38
N LYS A 89 -6.23 -13.62 3.44
CA LYS A 89 -5.76 -12.25 3.18
C LYS A 89 -6.24 -11.30 4.27
N TYR A 90 -5.31 -10.56 4.88
CA TYR A 90 -5.60 -9.66 6.01
C TYR A 90 -6.09 -8.27 5.58
N SER A 91 -5.57 -7.76 4.46
CA SER A 91 -5.88 -6.43 3.95
C SER A 91 -6.71 -6.54 2.67
N ILE A 92 -7.89 -5.94 2.70
CA ILE A 92 -8.84 -5.92 1.58
C ILE A 92 -9.14 -4.43 1.35
N TYR A 93 -8.31 -3.77 0.54
CA TYR A 93 -8.41 -2.34 0.24
C TYR A 93 -9.27 -2.10 -0.99
N ASN A 94 -10.25 -1.19 -0.85
CA ASN A 94 -11.22 -0.86 -1.89
C ASN A 94 -10.70 0.32 -2.73
N ASP A 95 -9.93 0.03 -3.78
CA ASP A 95 -9.81 0.88 -4.98
C ASP A 95 -10.29 0.04 -6.19
N ASP A 96 -10.50 0.65 -7.35
CA ASP A 96 -11.16 0.09 -8.55
C ASP A 96 -10.55 -1.25 -9.10
N GLU A 97 -9.48 -1.77 -8.51
CA GLU A 97 -8.79 -3.04 -8.80
C GLU A 97 -8.88 -4.07 -7.65
N PHE A 98 -10.05 -4.17 -7.02
CA PHE A 98 -10.29 -4.99 -5.82
C PHE A 98 -10.09 -6.52 -6.05
N ASP A 99 -9.11 -7.13 -5.36
CA ASP A 99 -8.98 -8.59 -5.29
C ASP A 99 -9.97 -9.17 -4.26
N GLU A 100 -11.12 -9.64 -4.73
CA GLU A 100 -12.17 -10.23 -3.88
C GLU A 100 -11.77 -11.54 -3.19
N ARG A 101 -10.62 -12.14 -3.53
CA ARG A 101 -10.20 -13.45 -3.01
C ARG A 101 -9.67 -13.30 -1.58
N ALA A 102 -10.49 -13.72 -0.62
CA ALA A 102 -10.19 -13.60 0.80
C ALA A 102 -9.48 -14.83 1.36
N VAL A 103 -9.95 -16.02 0.99
CA VAL A 103 -9.38 -17.29 1.47
C VAL A 103 -8.99 -18.16 0.28
N LEU A 104 -7.72 -18.57 0.22
CA LEU A 104 -7.18 -19.46 -0.80
C LEU A 104 -6.82 -20.79 -0.16
N TYR A 105 -7.32 -21.87 -0.72
CA TYR A 105 -6.97 -23.22 -0.30
C TYR A 105 -6.10 -23.88 -1.36
N TYR A 106 -4.92 -24.31 -0.93
CA TYR A 106 -3.95 -25.05 -1.72
C TYR A 106 -3.95 -26.52 -1.30
N ASP A 107 -3.87 -27.40 -2.29
CA ASP A 107 -3.67 -28.83 -2.14
C ASP A 107 -2.45 -29.21 -2.99
N GLU A 108 -1.42 -29.75 -2.34
CA GLU A 108 -0.13 -30.12 -2.96
C GLU A 108 0.45 -29.01 -3.85
N GLY A 109 0.39 -27.77 -3.36
CA GLY A 109 0.96 -26.59 -4.00
C GLY A 109 0.11 -25.96 -5.10
N LYS A 110 -1.10 -26.47 -5.36
CA LYS A 110 -2.04 -25.91 -6.35
C LYS A 110 -3.27 -25.33 -5.68
N ILE A 111 -3.74 -24.19 -6.17
CA ILE A 111 -5.03 -23.64 -5.71
C ILE A 111 -6.12 -24.63 -6.09
N ALA A 112 -6.76 -25.21 -5.08
CA ALA A 112 -7.90 -26.10 -5.25
C ALA A 112 -9.23 -25.37 -5.00
N LYS A 113 -9.25 -24.37 -4.10
CA LYS A 113 -10.44 -23.54 -3.84
C LYS A 113 -10.10 -22.10 -3.51
N THR A 114 -11.08 -21.24 -3.74
CA THR A 114 -11.01 -19.81 -3.44
C THR A 114 -12.36 -19.36 -2.93
N TYR A 115 -12.38 -18.63 -1.82
CA TYR A 115 -13.56 -17.98 -1.28
C TYR A 115 -13.42 -16.47 -1.43
N LEU A 116 -14.46 -15.87 -2.00
CA LEU A 116 -14.56 -14.43 -2.14
C LEU A 116 -15.13 -13.80 -0.86
N VAL A 117 -14.82 -12.52 -0.62
CA VAL A 117 -15.31 -11.77 0.55
C VAL A 117 -16.83 -11.90 0.72
N ASN A 118 -17.61 -11.71 -0.34
CA ASN A 118 -19.07 -11.79 -0.31
C ASN A 118 -19.63 -13.20 0.02
N GLN A 119 -18.81 -14.25 -0.05
CA GLN A 119 -19.19 -15.60 0.38
C GLN A 119 -18.92 -15.82 1.86
N LEU A 120 -18.02 -15.03 2.45
CA LEU A 120 -17.61 -15.15 3.84
C LEU A 120 -18.41 -14.22 4.75
N VAL A 121 -18.79 -13.04 4.24
CA VAL A 121 -19.38 -11.95 5.04
C VAL A 121 -20.50 -11.23 4.28
N GLN A 122 -21.44 -10.66 5.02
CA GLN A 122 -22.56 -9.87 4.54
C GLN A 122 -22.06 -8.50 4.07
N LYS A 123 -21.66 -8.44 2.79
CA LYS A 123 -21.22 -7.20 2.14
C LYS A 123 -22.40 -6.22 2.01
N ASN A 124 -22.30 -5.06 2.66
CA ASN A 124 -23.11 -3.90 2.29
C ASN A 124 -22.44 -3.22 1.09
N LEU A 125 -23.10 -3.22 -0.07
CA LEU A 125 -22.55 -2.69 -1.32
C LEU A 125 -22.46 -1.15 -1.33
N ASP A 126 -23.14 -0.49 -0.39
CA ASP A 126 -23.12 0.97 -0.25
C ASP A 126 -21.95 1.47 0.62
N ASP A 127 -21.22 0.56 1.29
CA ASP A 127 -20.06 0.91 2.11
C ASP A 127 -18.82 1.10 1.25
N TYR A 128 -18.28 2.32 1.25
CA TYR A 128 -17.06 2.70 0.54
C TYR A 128 -15.81 1.91 1.00
N TYR A 129 -15.85 1.30 2.20
CA TYR A 129 -14.72 0.55 2.78
C TYR A 129 -15.22 -0.71 3.51
N TYR A 130 -14.87 -1.89 2.99
CA TYR A 130 -15.33 -3.16 3.58
C TYR A 130 -14.18 -4.16 3.73
N THR A 131 -13.79 -4.45 4.98
CA THR A 131 -12.76 -5.44 5.36
C THR A 131 -13.39 -6.78 5.80
N LEU A 132 -12.61 -7.88 5.80
CA LEU A 132 -13.03 -9.18 6.35
C LEU A 132 -12.94 -9.22 7.89
N PHE A 133 -11.97 -8.50 8.45
CA PHE A 133 -11.66 -8.43 9.87
C PHE A 133 -12.03 -7.07 10.47
N TYR A 134 -12.15 -7.01 11.79
CA TYR A 134 -12.30 -5.75 12.52
C TYR A 134 -11.11 -4.83 12.23
N ASP A 135 -11.39 -3.54 12.07
CA ASP A 135 -10.31 -2.58 11.95
C ASP A 135 -9.72 -2.29 13.34
N SER A 136 -8.41 -2.07 13.37
CA SER A 136 -7.68 -1.74 14.61
C SER A 136 -8.34 -0.57 15.36
N TRP A 137 -8.85 0.43 14.67
CA TRP A 137 -9.49 1.60 15.30
C TRP A 137 -10.78 1.28 16.09
N GLU A 138 -11.38 0.10 15.91
CA GLU A 138 -12.62 -0.30 16.59
C GLU A 138 -12.40 -0.90 17.98
N GLY A 139 -11.15 -1.25 18.31
CA GLY A 139 -10.82 -2.01 19.52
C GLY A 139 -9.75 -1.39 20.41
N TRP A 140 -9.01 -0.37 19.96
CA TRP A 140 -7.87 0.16 20.71
C TRP A 140 -8.07 1.61 21.15
N GLU A 141 -7.71 1.92 22.39
CA GLU A 141 -7.55 3.26 22.95
C GLU A 141 -6.07 3.65 22.98
N TRP A 142 -5.78 4.94 22.79
CA TRP A 142 -4.44 5.47 22.92
C TRP A 142 -4.17 5.88 24.37
N ASP A 143 -3.29 5.14 25.06
CA ASP A 143 -2.81 5.46 26.40
C ASP A 143 -1.28 5.49 26.45
N ASN A 144 -0.72 6.60 26.94
CA ASN A 144 0.72 6.79 27.18
C ASN A 144 1.66 6.31 26.04
N GLY A 145 1.28 6.59 24.79
CA GLY A 145 2.11 6.25 23.63
C GLY A 145 1.93 4.82 23.10
N ARG A 146 0.91 4.10 23.57
CA ARG A 146 0.58 2.74 23.15
C ARG A 146 -0.91 2.59 22.89
N TYR A 147 -1.25 1.69 21.99
CA TYR A 147 -2.62 1.21 21.81
C TYR A 147 -2.89 0.12 22.84
N ILE A 148 -3.97 0.27 23.62
CA ILE A 148 -4.46 -0.72 24.60
C ILE A 148 -5.93 -1.04 24.34
N PHE A 149 -6.38 -2.25 24.66
CA PHE A 149 -7.82 -2.55 24.63
C PHE A 149 -8.51 -1.80 25.78
N PRO A 150 -9.69 -1.17 25.55
CA PRO A 150 -10.53 -0.66 26.62
C PRO A 150 -10.87 -1.76 27.62
N ASP A 151 -10.97 -1.42 28.91
CA ASP A 151 -11.37 -2.35 29.98
C ASP A 151 -12.73 -3.03 29.74
N SER A 152 -13.56 -2.46 28.86
CA SER A 152 -14.86 -3.03 28.45
C SER A 152 -14.76 -4.20 27.46
N ILE A 153 -13.58 -4.45 26.87
CA ILE A 153 -13.38 -5.56 25.92
C ILE A 153 -12.95 -6.82 26.69
N THR A 154 -13.74 -7.90 26.55
CA THR A 154 -13.40 -9.21 27.12
C THR A 154 -12.10 -9.75 26.53
N ALA A 155 -11.32 -10.51 27.31
CA ALA A 155 -10.11 -11.18 26.84
C ALA A 155 -10.34 -12.05 25.58
N TYR A 156 -11.51 -12.69 25.49
CA TYR A 156 -11.93 -13.44 24.31
C TYR A 156 -12.01 -12.57 23.05
N LYS A 157 -12.72 -11.44 23.11
CA LYS A 157 -12.80 -10.48 22.01
C LYS A 157 -11.43 -9.89 21.65
N ALA A 158 -10.58 -9.60 22.64
CA ALA A 158 -9.20 -9.15 22.38
C ALA A 158 -8.40 -10.20 21.57
N LYS A 159 -8.49 -11.49 21.93
CA LYS A 159 -7.83 -12.60 21.22
C LYS A 159 -8.29 -12.73 19.76
N LEU A 160 -9.57 -12.46 19.48
CA LEU A 160 -10.13 -12.46 18.12
C LEU A 160 -9.65 -11.27 17.28
N LEU A 161 -9.46 -10.11 17.92
CA LEU A 161 -8.94 -8.91 17.28
C LEU A 161 -7.43 -9.01 16.99
N GLU A 162 -6.69 -9.69 17.87
CA GLU A 162 -5.26 -9.93 17.69
C GLU A 162 -4.96 -11.04 16.66
N TRP A 163 -5.76 -12.12 16.67
CA TRP A 163 -5.61 -13.27 15.78
C TRP A 163 -6.99 -13.76 15.35
N PRO A 164 -7.53 -13.32 14.20
CA PRO A 164 -8.89 -13.67 13.81
C PRO A 164 -9.01 -15.06 13.18
N PHE A 165 -7.96 -15.88 13.16
CA PHE A 165 -8.03 -17.24 12.61
C PHE A 165 -7.20 -18.23 13.45
N TYR A 166 -7.68 -19.47 13.54
CA TYR A 166 -7.16 -20.51 14.45
C TYR A 166 -7.22 -21.88 13.81
N THR A 167 -6.36 -22.81 14.22
CA THR A 167 -6.31 -24.16 13.63
C THR A 167 -5.80 -25.21 14.61
N ASP A 168 -6.34 -26.43 14.49
CA ASP A 168 -5.78 -27.64 15.10
C ASP A 168 -5.02 -28.51 14.09
N GLY A 169 -4.94 -28.05 12.84
CA GLY A 169 -4.27 -28.71 11.72
C GLY A 169 -5.15 -29.70 10.94
N GLU A 170 -6.36 -29.98 11.39
CA GLU A 170 -7.40 -30.66 10.61
C GLU A 170 -8.53 -29.70 10.22
N THR A 171 -8.83 -28.74 11.10
CA THR A 171 -9.85 -27.73 10.94
C THR A 171 -9.26 -26.34 11.17
N THR A 172 -9.64 -25.38 10.34
CA THR A 172 -9.35 -23.95 10.56
C THR A 172 -10.64 -23.18 10.85
N PHE A 173 -10.57 -22.25 11.80
CA PHE A 173 -11.64 -21.37 12.20
C PHE A 173 -11.26 -19.93 11.86
N LEU A 174 -12.22 -19.15 11.35
CA LEU A 174 -12.02 -17.78 10.89
C LEU A 174 -13.11 -16.89 11.49
N ALA A 175 -12.73 -16.01 12.39
CA ALA A 175 -13.57 -14.96 12.94
C ALA A 175 -13.67 -13.79 11.94
N THR A 176 -14.90 -13.38 11.65
CA THR A 176 -15.20 -12.29 10.72
C THR A 176 -15.73 -11.07 11.48
N LYS A 177 -15.71 -9.91 10.82
CA LYS A 177 -16.27 -8.67 11.39
C LYS A 177 -17.79 -8.71 11.61
N ASP A 178 -18.50 -9.62 10.93
CA ASP A 178 -19.95 -9.81 11.12
C ASP A 178 -20.30 -10.61 12.38
N PHE A 179 -19.31 -10.80 13.27
CA PHE A 179 -19.41 -11.62 14.49
C PHE A 179 -19.76 -13.08 14.19
N GLU A 180 -19.27 -13.61 13.06
CA GLU A 180 -19.39 -15.01 12.70
C GLU A 180 -18.03 -15.72 12.74
N LEU A 181 -18.05 -16.95 13.24
CA LEU A 181 -16.96 -17.91 13.19
C LEU A 181 -17.24 -18.91 12.07
N LEU A 182 -16.42 -18.86 11.02
CA LEU A 182 -16.47 -19.78 9.89
C LEU A 182 -15.52 -20.95 10.15
N GLN A 183 -15.92 -22.16 9.78
CA GLN A 183 -15.11 -23.38 9.98
C GLN A 183 -14.79 -24.01 8.63
N PHE A 184 -13.52 -24.35 8.42
CA PHE A 184 -12.99 -24.96 7.22
C PHE A 184 -12.36 -26.32 7.53
N ASP A 185 -12.73 -27.35 6.78
CA ASP A 185 -12.05 -28.65 6.77
C ASP A 185 -10.79 -28.55 5.90
N LEU A 186 -9.61 -28.72 6.50
CA LEU A 186 -8.33 -28.60 5.77
C LEU A 186 -8.09 -29.75 4.80
N ARG A 187 -8.69 -30.92 5.00
CA ARG A 187 -8.54 -32.04 4.06
C ARG A 187 -9.27 -31.78 2.74
N THR A 188 -10.34 -31.00 2.77
CA THR A 188 -11.17 -30.75 1.58
C THR A 188 -11.19 -29.30 1.14
N GLY A 189 -10.72 -28.36 1.96
CA GLY A 189 -10.84 -26.92 1.77
C GLY A 189 -12.28 -26.42 1.80
N ASN A 190 -13.25 -27.23 2.25
CA ASN A 190 -14.66 -26.82 2.33
C ASN A 190 -14.92 -26.01 3.59
N MET A 191 -15.68 -24.93 3.48
CA MET A 191 -16.38 -24.36 4.63
C MET A 191 -17.47 -25.34 5.07
N ILE A 192 -17.37 -25.84 6.31
CA ILE A 192 -18.24 -26.89 6.85
C ILE A 192 -19.24 -26.35 7.89
N ASN A 193 -19.00 -25.18 8.46
CA ASN A 193 -19.90 -24.57 9.45
C ASN A 193 -19.75 -23.04 9.50
N ARG A 194 -20.79 -22.38 10.00
CA ARG A 194 -20.87 -20.93 10.28
C ARG A 194 -21.73 -20.73 11.52
N GLN A 195 -21.22 -19.98 12.51
CA GLN A 195 -21.96 -19.70 13.75
C GLN A 195 -21.62 -18.34 14.36
N ARG A 196 -22.47 -17.84 15.25
CA ARG A 196 -22.22 -16.60 16.00
C ARG A 196 -21.04 -16.76 16.97
N ILE A 197 -20.17 -15.75 16.98
CA ILE A 197 -18.94 -15.76 17.78
C ILE A 197 -19.22 -15.68 19.28
N ASP A 198 -20.33 -15.06 19.68
CA ASP A 198 -20.73 -14.85 21.08
C ASP A 198 -20.85 -16.15 21.90
N ASN A 199 -21.01 -17.29 21.21
CA ASN A 199 -21.14 -18.62 21.82
C ASN A 199 -19.97 -19.56 21.49
N SER A 200 -18.81 -19.02 21.07
CA SER A 200 -17.72 -19.81 20.49
C SER A 200 -16.43 -19.85 21.32
N GLU A 201 -16.44 -19.30 22.54
CA GLU A 201 -15.24 -19.22 23.40
C GLU A 201 -14.61 -20.59 23.67
N GLU A 202 -15.41 -21.57 24.12
CA GLU A 202 -14.91 -22.94 24.37
C GLU A 202 -14.33 -23.62 23.12
N ILE A 203 -14.87 -23.30 21.94
CA ILE A 203 -14.40 -23.86 20.66
C ILE A 203 -13.05 -23.24 20.32
N VAL A 204 -12.94 -21.91 20.38
CA VAL A 204 -11.68 -21.22 20.12
C VAL A 204 -10.61 -21.71 21.09
N ASP A 205 -10.90 -21.80 22.39
CA ASP A 205 -9.90 -22.22 23.37
C ASP A 205 -9.45 -23.68 23.23
N ARG A 206 -10.34 -24.57 22.79
CA ARG A 206 -9.99 -25.98 22.53
C ARG A 206 -9.12 -26.16 21.29
N HIS A 207 -9.36 -25.35 20.26
CA HIS A 207 -8.73 -25.51 18.94
C HIS A 207 -7.61 -24.51 18.69
N PHE A 208 -7.40 -23.53 19.58
CA PHE A 208 -6.32 -22.55 19.46
C PHE A 208 -4.95 -23.21 19.66
N HIS A 209 -4.15 -23.19 18.60
CA HIS A 209 -2.72 -23.46 18.67
C HIS A 209 -1.99 -22.23 18.16
N GLU A 210 -1.12 -21.67 19.00
CA GLU A 210 -0.25 -20.59 18.56
C GLU A 210 0.69 -21.13 17.48
N PRO A 211 0.77 -20.46 16.31
CA PRO A 211 1.61 -20.96 15.23
C PRO A 211 3.08 -20.92 15.64
N LYS A 212 3.75 -22.06 15.48
CA LYS A 212 5.18 -22.20 15.75
C LYS A 212 5.97 -21.60 14.58
N ILE A 213 6.23 -20.31 14.67
CA ILE A 213 6.99 -19.55 13.66
C ILE A 213 8.41 -19.30 14.15
N ILE A 214 9.39 -19.67 13.34
CA ILE A 214 10.80 -19.36 13.57
C ILE A 214 11.24 -18.35 12.52
N LYS A 215 11.70 -17.19 13.00
CA LYS A 215 12.32 -16.17 12.18
C LYS A 215 13.84 -16.35 12.20
N PRO A 216 14.47 -16.84 11.12
CA PRO A 216 15.93 -16.89 11.02
C PRO A 216 16.53 -15.48 11.04
N GLU A 217 17.82 -15.41 11.39
CA GLU A 217 18.60 -14.19 11.18
C GLU A 217 18.66 -13.87 9.68
N PHE A 218 18.41 -12.61 9.36
CA PHE A 218 18.27 -12.16 7.99
C PHE A 218 18.80 -10.74 7.85
N ASN A 219 19.87 -10.60 7.07
CA ASN A 219 20.39 -9.30 6.67
C ASN A 219 19.58 -8.81 5.48
N TRP A 220 18.86 -7.72 5.68
CA TRP A 220 17.98 -7.18 4.64
C TRP A 220 18.82 -6.56 3.50
N PRO A 221 18.63 -6.99 2.24
CA PRO A 221 19.49 -6.55 1.13
C PRO A 221 19.39 -5.08 0.77
N GLY A 222 18.24 -4.46 1.04
CA GLY A 222 17.91 -3.18 0.42
C GLY A 222 16.78 -3.28 -0.60
N SER A 223 16.29 -2.12 -1.01
CA SER A 223 15.60 -1.96 -2.30
C SER A 223 16.55 -1.46 -3.39
N LYS A 224 17.57 -0.67 -3.02
CA LYS A 224 18.53 -0.06 -3.96
C LYS A 224 19.37 -1.13 -4.65
N LEU A 225 19.58 -0.98 -5.96
CA LEU A 225 20.51 -1.82 -6.72
C LEU A 225 21.91 -1.86 -6.04
N PRO A 226 22.53 -3.04 -5.94
CA PRO A 226 23.88 -3.18 -5.43
C PRO A 226 24.91 -2.59 -6.40
N LEU A 227 26.15 -2.47 -5.93
CA LEU A 227 27.27 -2.13 -6.79
C LEU A 227 27.47 -3.21 -7.84
N LEU A 228 28.00 -2.82 -8.99
CA LEU A 228 28.54 -3.75 -9.98
C LEU A 228 29.71 -4.52 -9.36
N SER A 229 30.06 -5.68 -9.91
CA SER A 229 31.14 -6.54 -9.40
C SER A 229 32.52 -5.87 -9.42
N ASN A 230 32.69 -4.80 -10.20
CA ASN A 230 33.90 -3.95 -10.20
C ASN A 230 33.91 -2.87 -9.09
N GLY A 231 32.88 -2.81 -8.24
CA GLY A 231 32.73 -1.85 -7.15
C GLY A 231 32.12 -0.50 -7.56
N ASP A 232 31.73 -0.32 -8.82
CA ASP A 232 31.11 0.91 -9.31
C ASP A 232 29.58 0.88 -9.20
N GLU A 233 29.00 2.07 -9.07
CA GLU A 233 27.56 2.26 -9.22
C GLU A 233 27.17 2.10 -10.70
N TYR A 234 26.04 1.44 -10.95
CA TYR A 234 25.62 1.08 -12.31
C TYR A 234 25.49 2.28 -13.26
N TYR A 235 25.09 3.45 -12.73
CA TYR A 235 24.89 4.64 -13.56
C TYR A 235 26.18 5.10 -14.25
N LYS A 236 27.37 4.79 -13.71
CA LYS A 236 28.64 5.10 -14.40
C LYS A 236 28.79 4.31 -15.69
N SER A 237 28.44 3.03 -15.66
CA SER A 237 28.43 2.17 -16.84
C SER A 237 27.31 2.57 -17.80
N PHE A 238 26.15 2.96 -17.26
CA PHE A 238 25.02 3.48 -18.03
C PHE A 238 25.38 4.74 -18.84
N GLU A 239 26.10 5.71 -18.24
CA GLU A 239 26.56 6.93 -18.93
C GLU A 239 27.52 6.65 -20.11
N ASN A 240 28.23 5.52 -20.10
CA ASN A 240 29.15 5.16 -21.18
C ASN A 240 28.42 4.51 -22.36
N GLU A 241 27.33 3.79 -22.09
CA GLU A 241 26.56 3.07 -23.10
C GLU A 241 25.47 3.95 -23.72
N PHE A 242 24.85 4.82 -22.92
CA PHE A 242 23.72 5.65 -23.33
C PHE A 242 24.09 7.14 -23.35
N ASP A 243 23.49 7.93 -24.24
CA ASP A 243 23.69 9.40 -24.35
C ASP A 243 22.96 10.17 -23.22
N TYR A 244 23.19 9.73 -21.99
CA TYR A 244 22.53 10.19 -20.78
C TYR A 244 23.53 10.37 -19.64
N LYS A 245 23.18 11.26 -18.72
CA LYS A 245 24.01 11.66 -17.59
C LYS A 245 23.23 11.71 -16.29
N TYR A 246 23.80 11.11 -15.26
CA TYR A 246 23.36 11.13 -13.88
C TYR A 246 24.04 12.27 -13.11
N ASP A 247 23.24 13.23 -12.62
CA ASP A 247 23.76 14.35 -11.81
C ASP A 247 23.60 14.10 -10.30
N GLY A 248 22.98 12.99 -9.88
CA GLY A 248 22.55 12.73 -8.51
C GLY A 248 21.41 13.64 -8.09
N VAL A 249 21.72 14.90 -7.75
CA VAL A 249 20.71 15.89 -7.36
C VAL A 249 20.18 16.61 -8.60
N MET A 250 18.92 16.36 -8.93
CA MET A 250 18.26 16.97 -10.09
C MET A 250 18.19 18.48 -10.01
N LYS A 251 18.56 19.14 -11.11
CA LYS A 251 18.38 20.59 -11.32
C LYS A 251 17.19 20.85 -12.24
N LYS A 252 15.99 20.45 -11.81
CA LYS A 252 14.74 20.50 -12.61
C LYS A 252 14.41 21.89 -13.16
N ASP A 253 14.93 22.96 -12.56
CA ASP A 253 14.74 24.29 -13.13
C ASP A 253 15.56 24.57 -14.39
N LYS A 254 16.64 23.81 -14.58
CA LYS A 254 17.66 24.03 -15.61
C LYS A 254 17.66 22.97 -16.71
N TYR A 255 17.43 21.69 -16.36
CA TYR A 255 17.55 20.57 -17.30
C TYR A 255 16.28 19.72 -17.31
N LYS A 256 16.00 19.12 -18.46
CA LYS A 256 15.01 18.03 -18.59
C LYS A 256 15.69 16.76 -18.08
N TYR A 257 14.95 16.01 -17.27
CA TYR A 257 15.37 14.69 -16.79
C TYR A 257 14.33 13.67 -17.25
N TYR A 258 14.83 12.50 -17.62
CA TYR A 258 14.11 11.31 -18.02
C TYR A 258 14.16 10.35 -16.84
N LEU A 259 13.00 9.89 -16.43
CA LEU A 259 12.88 8.91 -15.37
C LEU A 259 13.20 7.51 -15.89
N LEU A 260 14.01 6.76 -15.14
CA LEU A 260 14.23 5.32 -15.27
C LEU A 260 13.74 4.61 -14.02
N GLU A 261 12.75 3.74 -14.16
CA GLU A 261 12.33 2.77 -13.16
C GLU A 261 12.81 1.37 -13.58
N LEU A 262 13.46 0.66 -12.66
CA LEU A 262 14.09 -0.63 -12.92
C LEU A 262 13.71 -1.62 -11.82
N ASN A 263 13.30 -2.81 -12.25
CA ASN A 263 13.21 -4.00 -11.39
C ASN A 263 14.23 -5.03 -11.87
N CYS A 264 15.18 -5.42 -11.03
CA CYS A 264 16.18 -6.43 -11.38
C CYS A 264 16.15 -7.58 -10.37
N LEU A 265 15.97 -8.82 -10.84
CA LEU A 265 16.15 -10.03 -10.05
C LEU A 265 17.62 -10.48 -10.15
N ILE A 266 18.33 -10.47 -9.04
CA ILE A 266 19.75 -10.83 -8.96
C ILE A 266 19.90 -12.08 -8.10
N ASP A 267 20.69 -13.05 -8.56
CA ASP A 267 20.98 -14.28 -7.81
C ASP A 267 22.20 -14.15 -6.87
N LEU A 268 22.46 -15.20 -6.08
CA LEU A 268 23.61 -15.28 -5.16
C LEU A 268 24.98 -15.08 -5.83
N THR A 269 25.09 -15.25 -7.14
CA THR A 269 26.35 -15.06 -7.88
C THR A 269 26.48 -13.64 -8.43
N GLY A 270 25.51 -12.77 -8.15
CA GLY A 270 25.46 -11.41 -8.66
C GLY A 270 24.97 -11.33 -10.11
N VAL A 271 24.44 -12.41 -10.70
CA VAL A 271 23.93 -12.39 -12.07
C VAL A 271 22.50 -11.84 -12.07
N CYS A 272 22.23 -10.90 -12.97
CA CYS A 272 20.87 -10.42 -13.22
C CYS A 272 20.10 -11.45 -14.06
N LEU A 273 19.13 -12.12 -13.45
CA LEU A 273 18.31 -13.16 -14.08
C LEU A 273 17.15 -12.59 -14.88
N GLN A 274 16.57 -11.50 -14.39
CA GLN A 274 15.42 -10.84 -15.00
C GLN A 274 15.52 -9.34 -14.76
N VAL A 275 15.12 -8.56 -15.76
CA VAL A 275 15.02 -7.11 -15.67
C VAL A 275 13.75 -6.64 -16.35
N GLU A 276 13.11 -5.64 -15.75
CA GLU A 276 12.06 -4.83 -16.35
C GLU A 276 12.49 -3.38 -16.25
N ALA A 277 12.56 -2.70 -17.39
CA ALA A 277 12.92 -1.30 -17.47
C ALA A 277 11.74 -0.47 -17.99
N ASP A 278 11.37 0.56 -17.24
CA ASP A 278 10.47 1.61 -17.69
C ASP A 278 11.23 2.94 -17.74
N PHE A 279 11.75 3.26 -18.92
CA PHE A 279 12.39 4.54 -19.21
C PHE A 279 11.43 5.46 -19.94
N GLU A 280 11.41 6.74 -19.55
CA GLU A 280 10.57 7.75 -20.20
C GLU A 280 10.82 7.82 -21.72
N ASP A 281 12.06 7.58 -22.17
CA ASP A 281 12.33 7.25 -23.56
C ASP A 281 12.17 5.74 -23.80
N SER A 282 10.91 5.31 -23.88
CA SER A 282 10.52 3.90 -23.99
C SER A 282 11.15 3.17 -25.19
N THR A 283 11.67 3.91 -26.18
CA THR A 283 12.37 3.31 -27.33
C THR A 283 13.68 2.61 -26.94
N LEU A 284 14.23 2.94 -25.78
CA LEU A 284 15.48 2.40 -25.26
C LEU A 284 15.29 1.24 -24.26
N ASN A 285 14.06 0.96 -23.79
CA ASN A 285 13.82 -0.03 -22.72
C ASN A 285 14.48 -1.37 -23.02
N LYS A 286 14.34 -1.88 -24.26
CA LYS A 286 14.94 -3.17 -24.61
C LYS A 286 16.47 -3.18 -24.55
N GLN A 287 17.11 -2.09 -24.96
CA GLN A 287 18.57 -1.95 -24.90
C GLN A 287 19.05 -1.82 -23.44
N ILE A 288 18.27 -1.13 -22.61
CA ILE A 288 18.54 -0.99 -21.18
C ILE A 288 18.42 -2.35 -20.49
N GLU A 289 17.37 -3.12 -20.78
CA GLU A 289 17.22 -4.49 -20.28
C GLU A 289 18.42 -5.37 -20.66
N ASP A 290 18.79 -5.38 -21.95
CA ASP A 290 19.92 -6.18 -22.43
C ASP A 290 21.25 -5.74 -21.78
N PHE A 291 21.42 -4.43 -21.52
CA PHE A 291 22.56 -3.90 -20.76
C PHE A 291 22.63 -4.47 -19.35
N PHE A 292 21.50 -4.49 -18.61
CA PHE A 292 21.44 -5.01 -17.24
C PHE A 292 21.57 -6.52 -17.14
N LEU A 293 21.01 -7.28 -18.09
CA LEU A 293 21.20 -8.74 -18.18
C LEU A 293 22.68 -9.10 -18.45
N GLY A 294 23.43 -8.21 -19.08
CA GLY A 294 24.87 -8.34 -19.30
C GLY A 294 25.74 -7.93 -18.12
N GLN A 295 25.18 -7.33 -17.06
CA GLN A 295 25.94 -6.91 -15.88
C GLN A 295 26.06 -8.04 -14.85
N THR A 296 27.13 -7.95 -14.05
CA THR A 296 27.28 -8.72 -12.80
C THR A 296 27.42 -7.75 -11.63
N PHE A 297 26.80 -8.09 -10.51
CA PHE A 297 26.70 -7.30 -9.29
C PHE A 297 27.52 -7.91 -8.14
N ASP A 298 27.68 -7.16 -7.05
CA ASP A 298 28.37 -7.64 -5.84
C ASP A 298 27.60 -8.82 -5.21
N GLU A 299 28.23 -9.99 -5.21
CA GLU A 299 27.70 -11.25 -4.67
C GLU A 299 27.35 -11.17 -3.17
N ASN A 300 27.98 -10.27 -2.40
CA ASN A 300 27.70 -10.10 -0.97
C ASN A 300 26.38 -9.38 -0.69
N SER A 301 25.69 -8.92 -1.74
CA SER A 301 24.44 -8.18 -1.63
C SER A 301 23.21 -9.09 -1.45
N ILE A 302 23.35 -10.39 -1.75
CA ILE A 302 22.25 -11.36 -1.66
C ILE A 302 22.49 -12.32 -0.50
N PRO A 303 21.58 -12.39 0.49
CA PRO A 303 21.66 -13.35 1.57
C PRO A 303 21.47 -14.78 1.08
N ASP A 304 22.32 -15.70 1.57
CA ASP A 304 22.26 -17.13 1.25
C ASP A 304 20.86 -17.73 1.38
N ILE A 305 20.10 -17.30 2.39
CA ILE A 305 18.77 -17.84 2.68
C ILE A 305 17.74 -17.51 1.59
N THR A 306 17.93 -16.42 0.85
CA THR A 306 17.00 -15.95 -0.19
C THR A 306 17.31 -16.50 -1.57
N GLU A 307 18.55 -16.90 -1.86
CA GLU A 307 19.01 -17.38 -3.18
C GLU A 307 18.99 -16.34 -4.31
N GLN A 308 18.05 -15.40 -4.26
CA GLN A 308 17.88 -14.31 -5.22
C GLN A 308 17.05 -13.17 -4.61
N TRP A 309 17.16 -11.97 -5.17
CA TRP A 309 16.46 -10.79 -4.68
C TRP A 309 16.15 -9.78 -5.80
N TYR A 310 14.95 -9.21 -5.75
CA TYR A 310 14.51 -8.10 -6.56
C TYR A 310 14.96 -6.78 -5.95
N PHE A 311 15.65 -5.99 -6.78
CA PHE A 311 15.98 -4.62 -6.49
C PHE A 311 15.13 -3.69 -7.33
N TYR A 312 14.66 -2.64 -6.69
CA TYR A 312 13.93 -1.57 -7.34
C TYR A 312 14.76 -0.29 -7.31
N GLN A 313 15.01 0.26 -8.48
CA GLN A 313 15.76 1.49 -8.61
C GLN A 313 14.97 2.53 -9.39
N LYS A 314 14.98 3.76 -8.88
CA LYS A 314 14.37 4.93 -9.52
C LYS A 314 15.41 6.02 -9.66
N ASP A 315 15.87 6.27 -10.87
CA ASP A 315 16.89 7.28 -11.16
C ASP A 315 16.49 8.22 -12.29
N TYR A 316 17.10 9.40 -12.29
CA TYR A 316 16.79 10.46 -13.24
C TYR A 316 18.03 10.84 -14.02
N PHE A 317 17.91 10.78 -15.34
CA PHE A 317 19.00 11.06 -16.25
C PHE A 317 18.64 12.22 -17.17
N ARG A 318 19.57 13.13 -17.43
CA ARG A 318 19.40 14.12 -18.51
C ARG A 318 20.21 13.69 -19.72
N LYS A 319 19.95 14.28 -20.89
CA LYS A 319 20.87 14.14 -22.03
C LYS A 319 22.29 14.56 -21.65
N SER A 320 23.28 13.84 -22.14
CA SER A 320 24.70 14.11 -21.84
C SER A 320 25.11 15.50 -22.32
N ASP A 321 24.70 15.89 -23.53
CA ASP A 321 24.84 17.26 -24.04
C ASP A 321 24.02 18.24 -23.19
N THR A 322 24.74 19.18 -22.58
CA THR A 322 24.15 20.17 -21.66
C THR A 322 23.23 21.16 -22.36
N LEU A 323 23.51 21.55 -23.60
CA LEU A 323 22.66 22.47 -24.36
C LEU A 323 21.36 21.79 -24.79
N VAL A 324 21.44 20.53 -25.20
CA VAL A 324 20.25 19.73 -25.52
C VAL A 324 19.35 19.62 -24.30
N ALA A 325 19.88 19.21 -23.14
CA ALA A 325 19.10 19.08 -21.91
C ALA A 325 18.45 20.40 -21.43
N ILE A 326 19.09 21.56 -21.65
CA ILE A 326 18.52 22.88 -21.35
C ILE A 326 17.38 23.21 -22.30
N ASN A 327 17.60 23.03 -23.61
CA ASN A 327 16.60 23.37 -24.63
C ASN A 327 15.34 22.50 -24.47
N GLU A 328 15.50 21.21 -24.20
CA GLU A 328 14.38 20.32 -23.89
C GLU A 328 13.60 20.80 -22.66
N ARG A 329 14.27 21.28 -21.60
CA ARG A 329 13.57 21.81 -20.42
C ARG A 329 12.78 23.08 -20.73
N ILE A 330 13.33 23.95 -21.56
CA ILE A 330 12.65 25.18 -21.97
C ILE A 330 11.36 24.83 -22.72
N GLU A 331 11.42 23.88 -23.65
CA GLU A 331 10.24 23.43 -24.38
C GLU A 331 9.24 22.70 -23.47
N GLU A 332 9.69 21.84 -22.56
CA GLU A 332 8.85 21.18 -21.56
C GLU A 332 8.11 22.21 -20.68
N LYS A 333 8.82 23.22 -20.14
CA LYS A 333 8.20 24.32 -19.38
C LYS A 333 7.14 25.08 -20.18
N LYS A 334 7.35 25.27 -21.49
CA LYS A 334 6.33 25.88 -22.36
C LYS A 334 5.11 24.99 -22.46
N GLN A 335 5.27 23.67 -22.64
CA GLN A 335 4.15 22.74 -22.74
C GLN A 335 3.41 22.59 -21.40
N GLU A 336 4.12 22.43 -20.29
CA GLU A 336 3.55 22.43 -18.93
C GLU A 336 2.67 23.67 -18.71
N ARG A 337 3.18 24.85 -19.10
CA ARG A 337 2.43 26.11 -18.99
C ARG A 337 1.19 26.13 -19.85
N LYS A 338 1.28 25.68 -21.11
CA LYS A 338 0.13 25.60 -22.01
C LYS A 338 -0.94 24.64 -21.47
N HIS A 339 -0.51 23.50 -20.92
CA HIS A 339 -1.40 22.51 -20.33
C HIS A 339 -2.07 23.03 -19.05
N GLU A 340 -1.33 23.67 -18.14
CA GLU A 340 -1.88 24.34 -16.95
C GLU A 340 -3.00 25.33 -17.34
N LEU A 341 -2.72 26.21 -18.31
CA LEU A 341 -3.69 27.21 -18.76
C LEU A 341 -4.93 26.56 -19.41
N TRP A 342 -4.76 25.47 -20.14
CA TRP A 342 -5.88 24.71 -20.70
C TRP A 342 -6.75 24.11 -19.59
N ARG A 343 -6.15 23.46 -18.58
CA ARG A 343 -6.86 22.83 -17.45
C ARG A 343 -7.69 23.83 -16.65
N ILE A 344 -7.14 25.03 -16.42
CA ILE A 344 -7.82 26.11 -15.68
C ILE A 344 -9.11 26.56 -16.39
N LYS A 345 -9.17 26.45 -17.73
CA LYS A 345 -10.36 26.83 -18.50
C LYS A 345 -11.44 25.75 -18.55
N GLN A 346 -11.09 24.49 -18.24
CA GLN A 346 -12.05 23.39 -18.34
C GLN A 346 -13.02 23.40 -17.16
N ASP A 347 -14.28 23.10 -17.45
CA ASP A 347 -15.27 22.79 -16.41
C ASP A 347 -15.24 21.32 -15.98
N THR A 348 -14.62 20.47 -16.80
CA THR A 348 -14.58 19.02 -16.65
C THR A 348 -13.17 18.54 -16.98
N LEU A 349 -12.56 17.76 -16.09
CA LEU A 349 -11.26 17.12 -16.31
C LEU A 349 -11.43 15.62 -16.10
N ASP A 350 -10.96 14.81 -17.04
CA ASP A 350 -10.97 13.34 -16.93
C ASP A 350 -12.37 12.77 -16.59
N GLY A 351 -13.42 13.35 -17.16
CA GLY A 351 -14.82 12.97 -16.92
C GLY A 351 -15.42 13.47 -15.60
N VAL A 352 -14.65 14.20 -14.80
CA VAL A 352 -15.08 14.76 -13.51
C VAL A 352 -15.35 16.25 -13.65
N TYR A 353 -16.56 16.68 -13.29
CA TYR A 353 -16.88 18.10 -13.18
C TYR A 353 -16.07 18.73 -12.04
N ILE A 354 -15.42 19.86 -12.34
CA ILE A 354 -14.56 20.58 -11.40
C ILE A 354 -15.36 21.75 -10.84
N PRO A 355 -15.66 21.84 -9.54
CA PRO A 355 -16.40 22.99 -9.01
C PRO A 355 -15.72 24.33 -9.31
N LYS A 356 -16.48 25.41 -9.54
CA LYS A 356 -15.88 26.73 -9.84
C LYS A 356 -15.57 27.58 -8.59
N ASP A 357 -16.24 27.29 -7.47
CA ASP A 357 -16.14 28.01 -6.20
C ASP A 357 -16.61 27.13 -5.03
N LEU A 358 -16.49 27.62 -3.79
CA LEU A 358 -16.88 26.87 -2.60
C LEU A 358 -18.36 26.45 -2.62
N LYS A 359 -19.27 27.29 -3.12
CA LYS A 359 -20.70 26.96 -3.14
C LYS A 359 -20.99 25.82 -4.11
N ASP A 360 -20.32 25.84 -5.27
CA ASP A 360 -20.38 24.76 -6.26
C ASP A 360 -19.84 23.45 -5.67
N CYS A 361 -18.77 23.51 -4.85
CA CYS A 361 -18.25 22.33 -4.14
C CYS A 361 -19.33 21.68 -3.26
N LEU A 362 -20.11 22.47 -2.52
CA LEU A 362 -21.13 21.93 -1.62
C LEU A 362 -22.24 21.23 -2.41
N SER A 363 -22.65 21.82 -3.53
CA SER A 363 -23.64 21.20 -4.42
C SER A 363 -23.16 19.90 -5.05
N GLU A 364 -21.85 19.78 -5.33
CA GLU A 364 -21.29 18.53 -5.84
C GLU A 364 -21.13 17.47 -4.74
N LEU A 365 -20.83 17.88 -3.50
CA LEU A 365 -20.81 16.97 -2.34
C LEU A 365 -22.20 16.40 -2.04
N ASP A 366 -23.26 17.20 -2.17
CA ASP A 366 -24.64 16.71 -2.03
C ASP A 366 -24.97 15.59 -3.02
N LYS A 367 -24.43 15.68 -4.25
CA LYS A 367 -24.61 14.66 -5.28
C LYS A 367 -23.73 13.44 -5.04
N LEU A 368 -22.53 13.66 -4.49
CA LEU A 368 -21.53 12.61 -4.27
C LEU A 368 -21.88 11.71 -3.09
N LEU A 369 -22.43 12.26 -2.01
CA LEU A 369 -22.71 11.54 -0.78
C LEU A 369 -24.16 11.05 -0.72
N THR A 370 -24.38 9.86 -0.20
CA THR A 370 -25.72 9.35 0.13
C THR A 370 -26.30 10.10 1.33
N GLU A 371 -27.62 10.02 1.52
CA GLU A 371 -28.29 10.66 2.68
C GLU A 371 -27.68 10.23 4.02
N ASN A 372 -27.51 8.92 4.23
CA ASN A 372 -26.87 8.37 5.44
C ASN A 372 -25.44 8.89 5.64
N ASN A 373 -24.64 9.01 4.57
CA ASN A 373 -23.28 9.55 4.67
C ASN A 373 -23.28 11.05 4.99
N ARG A 374 -24.27 11.81 4.52
CA ARG A 374 -24.42 13.23 4.86
C ARG A 374 -24.80 13.42 6.33
N GLU A 375 -25.78 12.65 6.82
CA GLU A 375 -26.19 12.69 8.23
C GLU A 375 -25.00 12.37 9.13
N LYS A 376 -24.31 11.25 8.88
CA LYS A 376 -23.11 10.87 9.63
C LYS A 376 -22.01 11.94 9.57
N PHE A 377 -21.76 12.50 8.39
CA PHE A 377 -20.77 13.57 8.25
C PHE A 377 -21.12 14.79 9.11
N GLY A 378 -22.39 15.21 9.12
CA GLY A 378 -22.87 16.35 9.90
C GLY A 378 -22.75 16.19 11.42
N GLU A 379 -22.72 14.96 11.93
CA GLU A 379 -22.58 14.65 13.36
C GLU A 379 -21.12 14.50 13.82
N THR A 380 -20.17 14.45 12.89
CA THR A 380 -18.75 14.14 13.13
C THR A 380 -17.84 15.33 12.87
N MET A 381 -16.59 15.26 13.35
CA MET A 381 -15.62 16.33 13.08
C MET A 381 -15.12 16.25 11.63
N PRO A 382 -15.11 17.35 10.86
CA PRO A 382 -14.61 17.35 9.47
C PRO A 382 -13.19 16.82 9.30
N ALA A 383 -12.35 17.00 10.34
CA ALA A 383 -10.97 16.52 10.37
C ALA A 383 -10.86 14.99 10.19
N ASP A 384 -11.84 14.22 10.66
CA ASP A 384 -11.86 12.76 10.56
C ASP A 384 -11.94 12.30 9.09
N TYR A 385 -12.43 13.16 8.21
CA TYR A 385 -12.57 12.90 6.77
C TYR A 385 -11.40 13.43 5.94
N HIS A 386 -10.42 14.09 6.55
CA HIS A 386 -9.29 14.71 5.83
C HIS A 386 -8.51 13.70 4.97
N MET A 387 -8.24 12.52 5.52
CA MET A 387 -7.44 11.47 4.87
C MET A 387 -8.27 10.59 3.91
N GLY A 388 -9.60 10.53 4.09
CA GLY A 388 -10.52 9.83 3.20
C GLY A 388 -11.08 10.77 2.14
N LEU A 389 -12.27 11.32 2.41
CA LEU A 389 -12.98 12.22 1.50
C LEU A 389 -12.11 13.43 1.08
N GLY A 390 -11.36 14.04 2.00
CA GLY A 390 -10.47 15.16 1.69
C GLY A 390 -9.38 14.80 0.67
N THR A 391 -8.77 13.62 0.77
CA THR A 391 -7.84 13.09 -0.25
C THR A 391 -8.55 12.90 -1.59
N ASN A 392 -9.75 12.31 -1.58
CA ASN A 392 -10.54 12.09 -2.78
C ASN A 392 -10.86 13.42 -3.50
N LEU A 393 -11.29 14.45 -2.77
CA LEU A 393 -11.57 15.79 -3.32
C LEU A 393 -10.33 16.42 -3.94
N ARG A 394 -9.17 16.34 -3.27
CA ARG A 394 -7.91 16.89 -3.79
C ARG A 394 -7.52 16.28 -5.13
N ASN A 395 -7.69 14.97 -5.26
CA ASN A 395 -7.36 14.23 -6.47
C ASN A 395 -8.39 14.49 -7.58
N ARG A 396 -9.68 14.31 -7.29
CA ARG A 396 -10.77 14.42 -8.27
C ARG A 396 -10.98 15.83 -8.80
N TRP A 397 -10.82 16.85 -7.95
CA TRP A 397 -11.02 18.24 -8.36
C TRP A 397 -9.71 18.94 -8.76
N GLY A 398 -8.63 18.18 -8.90
CA GLY A 398 -7.36 18.66 -9.44
C GLY A 398 -6.66 19.70 -8.56
N LEU A 399 -6.80 19.62 -7.23
CA LEU A 399 -6.23 20.62 -6.31
C LEU A 399 -4.70 20.52 -6.21
N TRP A 400 -4.12 19.33 -6.39
CA TRP A 400 -2.66 19.12 -6.46
C TRP A 400 -2.02 19.64 -7.75
N SER A 401 -2.80 19.75 -8.84
CA SER A 401 -2.33 20.17 -10.16
C SER A 401 -2.87 21.56 -10.50
N SER A 402 -3.46 21.74 -11.68
CA SER A 402 -4.09 23.00 -12.10
C SER A 402 -5.55 22.72 -12.42
N SER A 403 -6.46 23.51 -11.85
CA SER A 403 -7.90 23.44 -12.07
C SER A 403 -8.54 24.79 -11.77
N ARG A 404 -9.74 25.05 -12.31
CA ARG A 404 -10.46 26.30 -12.02
C ARG A 404 -10.76 26.49 -10.53
N LEU A 405 -11.06 25.39 -9.82
CA LEU A 405 -11.31 25.43 -8.37
C LEU A 405 -10.06 25.83 -7.59
N ARG A 406 -8.92 25.26 -7.97
CA ARG A 406 -7.64 25.60 -7.35
C ARG A 406 -7.31 27.07 -7.56
N GLU A 407 -7.55 27.61 -8.74
CA GLU A 407 -7.32 29.04 -9.02
C GLU A 407 -8.23 29.94 -8.18
N TYR A 408 -9.50 29.56 -7.96
CA TYR A 408 -10.40 30.23 -7.02
C TYR A 408 -9.80 30.30 -5.60
N PHE A 409 -9.31 29.18 -5.06
CA PHE A 409 -8.69 29.17 -3.73
C PHE A 409 -7.39 29.97 -3.67
N LEU A 410 -6.58 29.91 -4.72
CA LEU A 410 -5.33 30.66 -4.78
C LEU A 410 -5.57 32.17 -4.87
N ASP A 411 -6.65 32.61 -5.50
CA ASP A 411 -7.08 34.01 -5.52
C ASP A 411 -7.54 34.49 -4.14
N LEU A 412 -8.01 33.57 -3.28
CA LEU A 412 -8.29 33.80 -1.86
C LEU A 412 -7.02 33.71 -0.98
N GLY A 413 -5.86 33.36 -1.55
CA GLY A 413 -4.59 33.21 -0.83
C GLY A 413 -4.40 31.85 -0.14
N VAL A 414 -5.27 30.88 -0.41
CA VAL A 414 -5.13 29.50 0.08
C VAL A 414 -4.27 28.73 -0.91
N THR A 415 -3.05 28.33 -0.50
CA THR A 415 -2.06 27.77 -1.44
C THR A 415 -1.88 26.26 -1.38
N HIS A 416 -2.17 25.65 -0.24
CA HIS A 416 -1.95 24.21 -0.05
C HIS A 416 -3.23 23.42 -0.32
N PRO A 417 -3.21 22.33 -1.10
CA PRO A 417 -4.40 21.53 -1.38
C PRO A 417 -5.09 20.98 -0.13
N ASP A 418 -4.35 20.63 0.93
CA ASP A 418 -4.91 20.18 2.21
C ASP A 418 -5.76 21.26 2.88
N ASP A 419 -5.30 22.51 2.85
CA ASP A 419 -6.07 23.65 3.35
C ASP A 419 -7.33 23.85 2.49
N MET A 420 -7.21 23.76 1.16
CA MET A 420 -8.35 23.89 0.24
C MET A 420 -9.43 22.83 0.54
N SER A 421 -9.04 21.55 0.67
CA SER A 421 -9.99 20.48 1.02
C SER A 421 -10.54 20.63 2.42
N SER A 422 -9.75 21.08 3.39
CA SER A 422 -10.24 21.33 4.75
C SER A 422 -11.30 22.43 4.78
N ILE A 423 -11.09 23.52 4.03
CA ILE A 423 -12.09 24.59 3.89
C ILE A 423 -13.38 24.06 3.25
N ILE A 424 -13.27 23.18 2.25
CA ILE A 424 -14.43 22.55 1.62
C ILE A 424 -15.20 21.70 2.64
N LEU A 425 -14.51 20.84 3.38
CA LEU A 425 -15.13 19.95 4.37
C LEU A 425 -15.77 20.73 5.52
N ASP A 426 -15.06 21.73 6.06
CA ASP A 426 -15.60 22.62 7.09
C ASP A 426 -16.83 23.40 6.56
N GLY A 427 -16.75 23.90 5.32
CA GLY A 427 -17.85 24.60 4.67
C GLY A 427 -19.07 23.70 4.45
N TYR A 428 -18.85 22.44 4.09
CA TYR A 428 -19.92 21.47 3.92
C TYR A 428 -20.56 21.09 5.26
N HIS A 429 -19.77 20.93 6.32
CA HIS A 429 -20.28 20.68 7.66
C HIS A 429 -21.13 21.85 8.18
N LEU A 430 -20.68 23.10 7.96
CA LEU A 430 -21.49 24.29 8.27
C LEU A 430 -22.77 24.35 7.45
N TYR A 431 -22.71 24.00 6.16
CA TYR A 431 -23.88 23.98 5.28
C TYR A 431 -24.95 22.99 5.77
N LEU A 432 -24.55 21.76 6.15
CA LEU A 432 -25.49 20.75 6.64
C LEU A 432 -26.14 21.14 7.98
N ASN A 433 -25.40 21.79 8.89
CA ASN A 433 -25.86 22.07 10.25
C ASN A 433 -26.50 23.46 10.43
N GLU A 434 -25.99 24.47 9.73
CA GLU A 434 -26.36 25.88 9.91
C GLU A 434 -27.04 26.47 8.65
N ASN A 435 -27.08 25.74 7.53
CA ASN A 435 -27.50 26.26 6.21
C ASN A 435 -26.74 27.53 5.79
N GLU A 436 -25.50 27.71 6.25
CA GLU A 436 -24.67 28.90 6.01
C GLU A 436 -23.30 28.53 5.44
N ILE A 437 -22.83 29.30 4.46
CA ILE A 437 -21.47 29.22 3.91
C ILE A 437 -20.71 30.46 4.40
N ALA A 438 -20.26 30.44 5.65
CA ALA A 438 -19.55 31.56 6.27
C ALA A 438 -18.09 31.64 5.79
N LEU A 439 -17.86 31.97 4.52
CA LEU A 439 -16.54 31.92 3.87
C LEU A 439 -15.47 32.74 4.62
N ASP A 440 -15.78 33.97 5.04
CA ASP A 440 -14.83 34.79 5.79
C ASP A 440 -14.44 34.16 7.14
N ARG A 441 -15.41 33.53 7.82
CA ARG A 441 -15.20 32.78 9.07
C ARG A 441 -14.31 31.58 8.83
N LEU A 442 -14.50 30.84 7.74
CA LEU A 442 -13.65 29.73 7.34
C LEU A 442 -12.21 30.20 7.07
N LEU A 443 -12.05 31.20 6.21
CA LEU A 443 -10.74 31.72 5.80
C LEU A 443 -9.93 32.31 6.95
N SER A 444 -10.59 32.88 7.97
CA SER A 444 -9.92 33.43 9.17
C SER A 444 -9.09 32.41 9.96
N ARG A 445 -9.32 31.10 9.75
CA ARG A 445 -8.60 30.01 10.41
C ARG A 445 -7.30 29.63 9.70
N TYR A 446 -7.06 30.16 8.50
CA TYR A 446 -5.95 29.76 7.63
C TYR A 446 -4.94 30.88 7.42
N PHE A 447 -3.69 30.51 7.18
CA PHE A 447 -2.64 31.46 6.84
C PHE A 447 -2.68 31.81 5.34
N LEU A 448 -3.29 32.94 5.02
CA LEU A 448 -3.45 33.38 3.63
C LEU A 448 -2.15 33.99 3.08
N LYS A 449 -1.71 33.49 1.92
CA LYS A 449 -0.56 34.01 1.16
C LYS A 449 -1.04 34.49 -0.21
N PRO A 450 -1.26 35.80 -0.39
CA PRO A 450 -1.61 36.35 -1.70
C PRO A 450 -0.53 36.00 -2.73
N ARG A 451 -0.91 35.44 -3.88
CA ARG A 451 0.01 35.21 -5.00
C ARG A 451 -0.14 36.26 -6.09
N PRO A 452 0.91 36.53 -6.89
CA PRO A 452 0.77 37.32 -8.11
C PRO A 452 -0.22 36.64 -9.07
N LYS A 453 -1.07 37.44 -9.74
CA LYS A 453 -1.95 36.92 -10.77
C LYS A 453 -1.17 36.20 -11.87
N LEU A 454 -1.75 35.12 -12.36
CA LEU A 454 -1.20 34.32 -13.45
C LEU A 454 -1.00 35.19 -14.70
N LYS A 455 0.24 35.35 -15.16
CA LYS A 455 0.54 36.08 -16.41
C LYS A 455 0.38 35.14 -17.62
N LEU A 456 -0.47 35.51 -18.57
CA LEU A 456 -0.63 34.77 -19.83
C LEU A 456 0.60 35.00 -20.74
N PRO A 457 1.14 33.96 -21.39
CA PRO A 457 2.14 34.12 -22.46
C PRO A 457 1.55 34.91 -23.63
N LYS A 458 2.35 35.76 -24.28
CA LYS A 458 1.90 36.62 -25.39
C LYS A 458 1.35 35.82 -26.59
N ASP A 459 1.92 34.65 -26.84
CA ASP A 459 1.54 33.71 -27.90
C ASP A 459 0.28 32.89 -27.56
N TYR A 460 -0.19 32.94 -26.31
CA TYR A 460 -1.38 32.21 -25.88
C TYR A 460 -2.68 32.99 -26.19
N GLU A 461 -2.62 34.32 -26.28
CA GLU A 461 -3.76 35.18 -26.65
C GLU A 461 -4.04 35.20 -28.16
N GLU A 462 -3.06 34.88 -29.00
CA GLU A 462 -3.22 34.85 -30.47
C GLU A 462 -3.92 33.59 -30.99
N GLN A 463 -3.99 32.52 -30.20
CA GLN A 463 -4.71 31.29 -30.56
C GLN A 463 -6.23 31.36 -30.31
N GLU A 464 -6.70 32.44 -29.67
CA GLU A 464 -8.12 32.68 -29.35
C GLU A 464 -8.77 33.75 -30.25
N LYS A 465 -8.09 34.19 -31.32
CA LYS A 465 -8.65 35.02 -32.39
C LYS A 465 -8.77 34.21 -33.68
#